data_AF-A0A5J5NEN3-F1
#
_entry.id   AF-A0A5J5NEN3-F1
#
_cell.length_a   1.000
_cell.length_b   1.000
_cell.length_c   1.000
_cell.angle_alpha   90.00
_cell.angle_beta   90.00
_cell.angle_gamma   90.00
#
_symmetry.space_group_name_H-M   'P 1'
#
loop_
_entity.id
_entity.type
_entity.pdbx_description
1 polymer ?
#
loop_
_entity_poly.entity_id
_entity_poly.type
_entity_poly.pdbx_seq_one_letter_code
_entity_poly.pdbx_strand_id
1 'polypeptide(L)'
;MILLMDSSMKISFNRCIRDGDLIIVYERHDTMKAVKVCENLVLQNRVGVFKHSDWIRKPFGSIIFSNKGGYVYLLALTPELWTLVLSHRTQILYIADISFVILYLEVVPGCLVLESETSSGSNGTCVYL
;
A
#
# COMPACT_ATOMS: atom_id res chain seq x y z
N MET A 1 20.71 4.96 -10.64
CA MET A 1 20.76 3.66 -9.94
C MET A 1 19.66 2.79 -10.52
N ILE A 2 20.01 1.80 -11.34
CA ILE A 2 19.04 0.87 -11.96
C ILE A 2 18.61 -0.10 -10.85
N LEU A 3 17.38 0.04 -10.36
CA LEU A 3 16.79 -0.98 -9.51
C LEU A 3 16.31 -2.10 -10.43
N LEU A 4 17.06 -3.21 -10.44
CA LEU A 4 16.53 -4.48 -10.91
C LEU A 4 15.29 -4.78 -10.08
N MET A 5 14.11 -4.65 -10.69
CA MET A 5 12.88 -5.21 -10.13
C MET A 5 13.09 -6.72 -10.01
N ASP A 6 13.29 -7.18 -8.77
CA ASP A 6 13.43 -8.60 -8.49
C ASP A 6 12.15 -9.32 -8.94
N SER A 7 12.32 -10.39 -9.73
CA SER A 7 11.23 -11.20 -10.28
C SER A 7 10.32 -11.79 -9.17
N SER A 8 10.81 -11.81 -7.93
CA SER A 8 10.08 -12.26 -6.73
C SER A 8 8.97 -11.31 -6.27
N MET A 9 8.92 -10.05 -6.74
CA MET A 9 7.96 -9.04 -6.29
C MET A 9 6.62 -9.05 -7.06
N LYS A 10 6.20 -10.20 -7.60
CA LYS A 10 4.84 -10.34 -8.12
C LYS A 10 3.84 -10.13 -6.98
N ILE A 11 3.01 -9.09 -7.10
CA ILE A 11 1.86 -8.87 -6.21
C ILE A 11 0.90 -10.05 -6.40
N SER A 12 1.08 -11.09 -5.59
CA SER A 12 0.19 -12.24 -5.56
C SER A 12 -0.90 -11.98 -4.53
N PHE A 13 -2.10 -11.64 -5.00
CA PHE A 13 -3.28 -11.46 -4.14
C PHE A 13 -3.74 -12.75 -3.45
N ASN A 14 -3.23 -13.91 -3.90
CA ASN A 14 -3.50 -15.22 -3.29
C ASN A 14 -2.59 -15.54 -2.09
N ARG A 15 -1.63 -14.67 -1.74
CA ARG A 15 -0.77 -14.90 -0.58
C ARG A 15 -1.44 -14.41 0.70
N CYS A 16 -1.16 -15.09 1.81
CA CYS A 16 -1.57 -14.63 3.13
C CYS A 16 -0.59 -13.58 3.68
N ILE A 17 -1.08 -12.74 4.59
CA ILE A 17 -0.32 -11.71 5.31
C ILE A 17 0.78 -12.37 6.14
N ARG A 18 2.00 -11.83 6.06
CA ARG A 18 3.18 -12.27 6.81
C ARG A 18 3.73 -11.15 7.67
N ASP A 19 4.55 -11.54 8.65
CA ASP A 19 5.36 -10.60 9.40
C ASP A 19 6.26 -9.80 8.45
N GLY A 20 6.36 -8.50 8.66
CA GLY A 20 7.12 -7.58 7.82
C GLY A 20 6.38 -7.04 6.59
N ASP A 21 5.21 -7.59 6.22
CA ASP A 21 4.44 -7.08 5.08
C ASP A 21 3.95 -5.65 5.36
N LEU A 22 4.01 -4.80 4.33
CA LEU A 22 3.37 -3.48 4.34
C LEU A 22 1.96 -3.62 3.75
N ILE A 23 0.95 -3.31 4.56
CA ILE A 23 -0.46 -3.49 4.21
C ILE A 23 -1.24 -2.20 4.39
N ILE A 24 -2.41 -2.12 3.77
CA ILE A 24 -3.35 -1.02 3.96
C ILE A 24 -4.45 -1.48 4.91
N VAL A 25 -4.59 -0.80 6.04
CA VAL A 25 -5.71 -0.98 6.95
C VAL A 25 -6.79 0.02 6.58
N TYR A 26 -7.92 -0.49 6.09
CA TYR A 26 -9.07 0.29 5.68
C TYR A 26 -10.12 0.27 6.79
N GLU A 27 -10.37 1.43 7.42
CA GLU A 27 -11.43 1.59 8.42
C GLU A 27 -12.70 2.11 7.73
N ARG A 28 -12.55 3.15 6.91
CA ARG A 28 -13.62 3.85 6.16
C ARG A 28 -13.02 4.49 4.91
N HIS A 29 -13.88 4.99 4.03
CA HIS A 29 -13.46 5.67 2.79
C HIS A 29 -12.50 6.86 3.01
N ASP A 30 -12.60 7.54 4.15
CA ASP A 30 -11.79 8.69 4.54
C ASP A 30 -10.63 8.32 5.49
N THR A 31 -10.60 7.09 5.97
CA THR A 31 -9.69 6.66 7.04
C THR A 31 -9.01 5.35 6.64
N MET A 32 -7.85 5.49 6.01
CA MET A 32 -6.96 4.41 5.62
C MET A 32 -5.55 4.68 6.14
N LYS A 33 -4.81 3.63 6.47
CA LYS A 33 -3.42 3.74 6.93
C LYS A 33 -2.55 2.65 6.35
N ALA A 34 -1.35 3.01 5.91
CA ALA A 34 -0.30 2.04 5.66
C ALA A 34 0.31 1.57 6.99
N VAL A 35 0.33 0.26 7.21
CA VAL A 35 0.83 -0.35 8.45
C VAL A 35 1.79 -1.47 8.09
N LYS A 36 2.98 -1.45 8.70
CA LYS A 36 3.91 -2.58 8.65
C LYS A 36 3.47 -3.62 9.69
N VAL A 37 3.21 -4.84 9.23
CA VAL A 37 2.82 -5.96 10.08
C VAL A 37 4.02 -6.42 10.89
N CYS A 38 3.82 -6.55 12.19
CA CYS A 38 4.83 -7.01 13.15
C CYS A 38 4.10 -7.76 14.26
N GLU A 39 4.38 -9.04 14.48
CA GLU A 39 3.64 -9.92 15.39
C GLU A 39 3.38 -9.32 16.79
N ASN A 40 4.36 -8.57 17.31
CA ASN A 40 4.33 -7.98 18.65
C ASN A 40 3.68 -6.59 18.73
N LEU A 41 3.16 -6.07 17.61
CA LEU A 41 2.53 -4.76 17.56
C LEU A 41 1.01 -4.83 17.58
N VAL A 42 0.42 -3.72 17.99
CA VAL A 42 -1.03 -3.54 18.09
C VAL A 42 -1.39 -2.24 17.40
N LEU A 43 -2.38 -2.29 16.52
CA LEU A 43 -3.00 -1.12 15.95
C LEU A 43 -4.18 -0.70 16.83
N GLN A 44 -4.12 0.52 17.35
CA GLN A 44 -5.22 1.13 18.07
C GLN A 44 -5.76 2.32 17.27
N ASN A 45 -7.07 2.33 17.05
CA ASN A 45 -7.78 3.38 16.34
C ASN A 45 -9.14 3.66 17.01
N ARG A 46 -9.97 4.48 16.35
CA ARG A 46 -11.29 4.84 16.88
C ARG A 46 -12.27 3.66 16.91
N VAL A 47 -12.11 2.69 16.01
CA VAL A 47 -13.01 1.54 15.87
C VAL A 47 -12.59 0.35 16.74
N GLY A 48 -11.38 0.37 17.31
CA GLY A 48 -10.96 -0.64 18.26
C GLY A 48 -9.46 -0.82 18.43
N VAL A 49 -9.12 -1.97 19.00
CA VAL A 49 -7.75 -2.46 19.20
C VAL A 49 -7.59 -3.75 18.41
N PHE A 50 -6.52 -3.85 17.65
CA PHE A 50 -6.26 -4.96 16.73
C PHE A 50 -4.82 -5.43 16.88
N LYS A 51 -4.61 -6.68 17.29
CA LYS A 51 -3.27 -7.26 17.41
C LYS A 51 -2.80 -7.73 16.04
N HIS A 52 -1.57 -7.40 15.66
CA HIS A 52 -1.03 -7.81 14.37
C HIS A 52 -0.86 -9.33 14.29
N SER A 53 -0.65 -10.02 15.42
CA SER A 53 -0.68 -11.48 15.51
C SER A 53 -1.92 -12.12 14.87
N ASP A 54 -3.07 -11.45 14.97
CA ASP A 54 -4.36 -11.96 14.50
C ASP A 54 -4.52 -11.80 12.98
N TRP A 55 -3.63 -11.02 12.36
CA TRP A 55 -3.61 -10.73 10.93
C TRP A 55 -2.73 -11.71 10.16
N ILE A 56 -1.66 -12.20 10.79
CA ILE A 56 -0.70 -13.10 10.16
C ILE A 56 -1.43 -14.39 9.75
N ARG A 57 -1.15 -14.88 8.54
CA ARG A 57 -1.81 -16.01 7.87
C ARG A 57 -3.26 -15.76 7.44
N LYS A 58 -3.82 -14.56 7.63
CA LYS A 58 -5.08 -14.19 6.99
C LYS A 58 -4.84 -13.82 5.53
N PRO A 59 -5.77 -14.14 4.61
CA PRO A 59 -5.68 -13.64 3.24
C PRO A 59 -5.91 -12.12 3.20
N PHE A 60 -5.33 -11.45 2.21
CA PHE A 60 -5.69 -10.07 1.89
C PHE A 60 -7.20 -9.97 1.58
N GLY A 61 -7.82 -8.85 1.96
CA GLY A 61 -9.26 -8.63 1.93
C GLY A 61 -10.00 -9.10 3.18
N SER A 62 -9.33 -9.72 4.15
CA SER A 62 -9.97 -10.18 5.39
C SER A 62 -10.51 -9.03 6.25
N ILE A 63 -11.66 -9.27 6.87
CA ILE A 63 -12.26 -8.39 7.88
C ILE A 63 -11.81 -8.84 9.26
N ILE A 64 -11.29 -7.91 10.06
CA ILE A 64 -10.95 -8.15 11.46
C ILE A 64 -11.90 -7.35 12.34
N PHE A 65 -12.56 -8.04 13.26
CA PHE A 65 -13.45 -7.44 14.24
C PHE A 65 -12.68 -7.09 15.52
N SER A 66 -13.03 -5.96 16.13
CA SER A 66 -12.55 -5.59 17.45
C SER A 66 -13.57 -5.96 18.53
N ASN A 67 -13.09 -6.10 19.76
CA ASN A 67 -13.92 -6.36 20.93
C ASN A 67 -14.94 -5.23 21.22
N LYS A 68 -14.75 -4.04 20.63
CA LYS A 68 -15.67 -2.89 20.74
C LYS A 68 -16.74 -2.85 19.64
N GLY A 69 -16.86 -3.88 18.81
CA GLY A 69 -17.85 -3.98 17.73
C GLY A 69 -17.49 -3.26 16.43
N GLY A 70 -16.33 -2.59 16.36
CA GLY A 70 -15.79 -2.05 15.11
C GLY A 70 -15.03 -3.10 14.30
N TYR A 71 -14.74 -2.80 13.04
CA TYR A 71 -13.99 -3.69 12.15
C TYR A 71 -13.07 -2.90 11.22
N VAL A 72 -12.09 -3.60 10.64
CA VAL A 72 -11.18 -3.09 9.60
C VAL A 72 -10.98 -4.12 8.52
N TYR A 73 -10.69 -3.68 7.29
CA TYR A 73 -10.24 -4.55 6.20
C TYR A 73 -8.72 -4.49 6.07
N LEU A 74 -8.11 -5.64 5.84
CA LEU A 74 -6.67 -5.78 5.58
C LEU A 74 -6.42 -5.91 4.08
N LEU A 75 -6.07 -4.82 3.41
CA LEU A 75 -5.88 -4.77 1.97
C LEU A 75 -4.41 -4.90 1.59
N ALA A 76 -4.16 -5.51 0.43
CA ALA A 76 -2.82 -5.51 -0.17
C ALA A 76 -2.43 -4.08 -0.55
N LEU A 77 -1.14 -3.78 -0.48
CA LEU A 77 -0.62 -2.51 -0.95
C LEU A 77 -0.74 -2.43 -2.47
N THR A 78 -1.46 -1.41 -2.95
CA THR A 78 -1.55 -1.07 -4.38
C THR A 78 -1.14 0.39 -4.58
N PRO A 79 -0.67 0.79 -5.78
CA PRO A 79 -0.34 2.18 -6.07
C PRO A 79 -1.49 3.15 -5.74
N GLU A 80 -2.73 2.77 -6.06
CA GLU A 80 -3.90 3.61 -5.87
C GLU A 80 -4.16 3.85 -4.38
N LEU A 81 -4.09 2.80 -3.56
CA LEU A 81 -4.27 2.92 -2.12
C LEU A 81 -3.09 3.63 -1.46
N TRP A 82 -1.87 3.42 -1.95
CA TRP A 82 -0.67 4.09 -1.44
C TRP A 82 -0.75 5.61 -1.60
N THR A 83 -1.15 6.07 -2.79
CA THR A 83 -1.33 7.50 -3.09
C THR A 83 -2.33 8.18 -2.14
N LEU A 84 -3.33 7.44 -1.64
CA LEU A 84 -4.33 7.97 -0.72
C LEU A 84 -3.86 8.04 0.74
N VAL A 85 -2.89 7.22 1.15
CA VAL A 85 -2.42 7.15 2.55
C VAL A 85 -1.08 7.86 2.78
N LEU A 86 -0.40 8.28 1.71
CA LEU A 86 0.86 9.00 1.77
C LEU A 86 0.71 10.33 2.51
N SER A 87 1.71 10.63 3.36
CA SER A 87 1.81 11.97 3.94
C SER A 87 2.21 12.97 2.86
N HIS A 88 1.35 13.93 2.55
CA HIS A 88 1.66 15.01 1.61
C HIS A 88 2.76 15.91 2.17
N ARG A 89 4.02 15.65 1.80
CA ARG A 89 5.14 16.57 2.05
C ARG A 89 5.40 17.52 0.88
N THR A 90 4.92 17.17 -0.30
CA THR A 90 5.07 17.87 -1.57
C THR A 90 3.82 17.66 -2.42
N GLN A 91 3.71 18.36 -3.56
CA GLN A 91 2.61 18.14 -4.51
C GLN A 91 2.78 16.77 -5.16
N ILE A 92 1.73 15.95 -5.12
CA ILE A 92 1.71 14.62 -5.74
C ILE A 92 0.71 14.62 -6.90
N LEU A 93 0.99 13.83 -7.94
CA LEU A 93 0.03 13.50 -8.98
C LEU A 93 -0.94 12.44 -8.46
N TYR A 94 -2.21 12.57 -8.81
CA TYR A 94 -3.22 11.56 -8.50
C TYR A 94 -3.39 10.60 -9.67
N ILE A 95 -4.12 9.51 -9.43
CA ILE A 95 -4.32 8.44 -10.40
C ILE A 95 -4.80 8.92 -11.77
N ALA A 96 -5.63 9.96 -11.82
CA ALA A 96 -6.13 10.52 -13.08
C ALA A 96 -4.99 11.11 -13.94
N ASP A 97 -4.12 11.91 -13.34
CA ASP A 97 -3.00 12.54 -14.03
C ASP A 97 -1.94 11.50 -14.40
N ILE A 98 -1.64 10.56 -13.50
CA ILE A 98 -0.71 9.46 -13.76
C ILE A 98 -1.21 8.60 -14.93
N SER A 99 -2.49 8.24 -14.94
CA SER A 99 -3.09 7.45 -16.02
C SER A 99 -3.02 8.19 -17.36
N PHE A 100 -3.22 9.51 -17.34
CA PHE A 100 -3.12 10.35 -18.53
C PHE A 100 -1.70 10.39 -19.09
N VAL A 101 -0.69 10.54 -18.23
CA VAL A 101 0.73 10.52 -18.62
C VAL A 101 1.14 9.15 -19.19
N ILE A 102 0.76 8.06 -18.53
CA ILE A 102 1.03 6.68 -18.99
C ILE A 102 0.42 6.45 -20.38
N LEU A 103 -0.83 6.87 -20.57
CA LEU A 103 -1.53 6.74 -21.84
C LEU A 103 -0.86 7.59 -22.93
N TYR A 104 -0.53 8.84 -22.62
CA TYR A 104 0.06 9.78 -23.58
C TYR A 104 1.48 9.38 -24.01
N LEU A 105 2.27 8.82 -23.09
CA LEU A 105 3.62 8.33 -23.36
C LEU A 105 3.66 6.87 -23.88
N GLU A 106 2.49 6.25 -24.05
CA GLU A 106 2.34 4.86 -24.50
C GLU A 106 3.22 3.87 -23.72
N VAL A 107 3.31 4.07 -22.40
CA VAL A 107 4.17 3.25 -21.54
C VAL A 107 3.63 1.83 -21.49
N VAL A 108 4.47 0.87 -21.84
CA VAL A 108 4.21 -0.57 -21.75
C VAL A 108 5.34 -1.29 -21.02
N PRO A 109 5.12 -2.51 -20.49
CA PRO A 109 6.17 -3.29 -19.87
C PRO A 109 7.39 -3.44 -20.80
N GLY A 110 8.56 -2.98 -20.34
CA GLY A 110 9.81 -2.95 -21.11
C GLY A 110 10.25 -1.55 -21.55
N CYS A 111 9.41 -0.53 -21.40
CA CYS A 111 9.79 0.86 -21.62
C CYS A 111 10.79 1.35 -20.55
N LEU A 112 11.81 2.09 -20.97
CA LEU A 112 12.69 2.85 -20.07
C LEU A 112 12.15 4.28 -19.94
N VAL A 113 11.62 4.64 -18.78
CA VAL A 113 11.16 6.01 -18.49
C VAL A 113 12.05 6.62 -17.43
N LEU A 114 12.34 7.91 -17.60
CA LEU A 114 13.22 8.68 -16.74
C LEU A 114 12.38 9.72 -16.00
N GLU A 115 12.21 9.53 -14.70
CA GLU A 115 11.55 10.49 -13.81
C GLU A 115 12.60 11.38 -13.15
N SER A 116 12.38 12.70 -13.15
CA SER A 116 13.24 13.67 -12.46
C SER A 116 12.41 14.49 -11.48
N GLU A 117 12.96 14.68 -10.27
CA GLU A 117 12.34 15.20 -9.03
C GLU A 117 11.68 14.14 -8.14
N THR A 118 12.50 13.43 -7.35
CA THR A 118 12.01 12.54 -6.28
C THR A 118 11.56 13.38 -5.07
N SER A 119 10.34 13.90 -5.08
CA SER A 119 9.81 14.67 -3.95
C SER A 119 8.54 14.02 -3.35
N SER A 120 8.70 13.40 -2.18
CA SER A 120 7.68 13.11 -1.12
C SER A 120 8.08 11.95 -0.19
N GLY A 121 9.18 11.24 -0.44
CA GLY A 121 9.74 10.30 0.55
C GLY A 121 9.09 8.92 0.56
N SER A 122 8.79 8.36 -0.61
CA SER A 122 8.77 6.92 -0.77
C SER A 122 10.19 6.45 -1.07
N ASN A 123 10.97 6.09 -0.04
CA ASN A 123 12.19 5.33 -0.23
C ASN A 123 11.80 3.97 -0.83
N GLY A 124 11.71 3.91 -2.17
CA GLY A 124 11.56 2.68 -2.95
C GLY A 124 10.25 2.45 -3.70
N THR A 125 9.23 3.32 -3.59
CA THR A 125 7.92 3.08 -4.24
C THR A 125 7.34 4.28 -4.99
N CYS A 126 8.19 5.18 -5.49
CA CYS A 126 7.80 6.16 -6.51
C CYS A 126 8.64 5.89 -7.75
N VAL A 127 8.24 4.83 -8.47
CA VAL A 127 8.07 4.74 -9.93
C VAL A 127 7.21 3.48 -10.09
N TYR A 128 5.90 3.62 -10.30
CA TYR A 128 5.17 2.56 -11.01
C TYR A 128 5.26 2.91 -12.48
N LEU A 129 6.29 2.35 -13.12
CA LEU A 129 6.21 1.78 -14.44
C LEU A 129 5.98 0.28 -14.24
#